data_AF-A0A2D5UJR3-F1
#
_entry.id   AF-A0A2D5UJR3-F1
#
_cell.length_a   1.000
_cell.length_b   1.000
_cell.length_c   1.000
_cell.angle_alpha   90.00
_cell.angle_beta   90.00
_cell.angle_gamma   90.00
#
_symmetry.space_group_name_H-M   'P 1'
#
loop_
_entity.id
_entity.type
_entity.pdbx_description
1 polymer ?
#
loop_
_entity_poly.entity_id
_entity_poly.type
_entity_poly.pdbx_seq_one_letter_code
_entity_poly.pdbx_strand_id
1 'polypeptide(L)'
;MKKTTLTIIAFLLVMATILVFQQTSNNTIKRKQQTTKASVGTEKDPNARANYELKRLQNPKTGLIPIDIRKKELKFANQLAALQKTRSTEIATHYAPEDWNFAGPGNTGGRTRALAIDISNEQILLAGGVSGGMY
;
A
#
# COMPACT_ATOMS: atom_id res chain seq x y z
N MET A 1 -44.33 -35.52 -33.43
CA MET A 1 -43.75 -34.16 -33.62
C MET A 1 -43.19 -33.53 -32.34
N LYS A 2 -43.68 -33.83 -31.13
CA LYS A 2 -43.22 -33.19 -29.87
C LYS A 2 -41.83 -33.61 -29.35
N LYS A 3 -41.38 -34.85 -29.64
CA LYS A 3 -40.10 -35.37 -29.15
C LYS A 3 -38.88 -34.82 -29.91
N THR A 4 -39.02 -34.66 -31.24
CA THR A 4 -37.96 -34.10 -32.10
C THR A 4 -37.76 -32.60 -31.88
N THR A 5 -38.83 -31.85 -31.58
CA THR A 5 -38.73 -30.44 -31.19
C THR A 5 -38.03 -30.27 -29.84
N LEU A 6 -38.27 -31.17 -28.88
CA LEU A 6 -37.64 -31.11 -27.56
C LEU A 6 -36.13 -31.39 -27.61
N THR A 7 -35.69 -32.34 -28.45
CA THR A 7 -34.26 -32.64 -28.63
C THR A 7 -33.51 -31.50 -29.33
N ILE A 8 -34.15 -30.81 -30.28
CA ILE A 8 -33.57 -29.63 -30.94
C ILE A 8 -33.41 -28.47 -29.96
N ILE A 9 -34.41 -28.21 -29.10
CA ILE A 9 -34.34 -27.17 -28.07
C ILE A 9 -33.24 -27.48 -27.05
N ALA A 10 -33.12 -28.73 -26.60
CA ALA A 10 -32.05 -29.14 -25.68
C ALA A 10 -30.66 -28.94 -26.30
N PHE A 11 -30.49 -29.28 -27.58
CA PHE A 11 -29.23 -29.06 -28.29
C PHE A 11 -28.88 -27.57 -28.43
N LEU A 12 -29.86 -26.72 -28.74
CA LEU A 12 -29.67 -25.26 -28.82
C LEU A 12 -29.29 -24.65 -27.46
N LEU A 13 -29.86 -25.15 -26.36
CA LEU A 13 -29.50 -24.70 -25.01
C LEU A 13 -28.05 -25.07 -24.65
N VAL A 14 -27.61 -26.28 -24.99
CA VAL A 14 -26.22 -26.71 -24.77
C VAL A 14 -25.24 -25.90 -25.64
N MET A 15 -25.59 -25.61 -26.89
CA MET A 15 -24.77 -24.75 -27.74
C MET A 15 -24.69 -23.31 -27.21
N ALA A 16 -25.78 -22.76 -26.69
CA ALA A 16 -25.79 -21.43 -26.10
C ALA A 16 -24.90 -21.34 -24.84
N THR A 17 -24.90 -22.36 -23.98
CA THR A 17 -24.03 -22.39 -22.79
C THR A 17 -22.56 -22.49 -23.14
N ILE A 18 -22.20 -23.28 -24.16
CA ILE A 18 -20.83 -23.38 -24.67
C ILE A 18 -20.36 -22.03 -25.23
N LEU A 19 -21.21 -21.34 -26.01
CA LEU A 19 -20.89 -20.03 -26.58
C LEU A 19 -20.67 -18.97 -25.50
N VAL A 20 -21.54 -18.93 -24.48
CA VAL A 20 -21.36 -18.01 -23.33
C VAL A 20 -20.07 -18.31 -22.59
N PHE A 21 -19.74 -19.58 -22.35
CA PHE A 21 -18.52 -19.98 -21.65
C PHE A 21 -17.24 -19.57 -22.39
N GLN A 22 -17.21 -19.68 -23.72
CA GLN A 22 -16.09 -19.21 -24.53
C GLN A 22 -15.93 -17.69 -24.48
N GLN A 23 -17.04 -16.94 -24.42
CA GLN A 23 -17.01 -15.48 -24.35
C GLN A 23 -16.49 -14.97 -23.00
N THR A 24 -16.79 -15.67 -21.89
CA THR A 24 -16.26 -15.32 -20.57
C THR A 24 -14.75 -15.59 -20.45
N SER A 25 -14.25 -16.63 -21.12
CA SER A 25 -12.82 -17.01 -21.11
C SER A 25 -11.91 -15.97 -21.80
N ASN A 26 -12.41 -15.32 -22.85
CA ASN A 26 -11.61 -14.41 -23.67
C ASN A 26 -11.46 -12.99 -23.09
N ASN A 27 -12.09 -12.68 -21.96
CA ASN A 27 -11.96 -11.38 -21.26
C ASN A 27 -10.76 -11.33 -20.31
N THR A 28 -9.62 -11.89 -20.72
CA THR A 28 -8.35 -11.61 -20.03
C THR A 28 -7.88 -10.22 -20.41
N ILE A 29 -8.14 -9.25 -19.53
CA ILE A 29 -7.59 -7.90 -19.63
C ILE A 29 -6.06 -8.03 -19.71
N LYS A 30 -5.49 -7.86 -20.90
CA LYS A 30 -4.04 -7.73 -21.07
C LYS A 30 -3.62 -6.39 -20.47
N ARG A 31 -3.45 -6.35 -19.15
CA ARG A 31 -2.80 -5.23 -18.47
C ARG A 31 -1.38 -5.16 -19.02
N LYS A 32 -1.12 -4.15 -19.85
CA LYS A 32 0.23 -3.75 -20.25
C LYS A 32 0.97 -3.42 -18.95
N GLN A 33 1.74 -4.37 -18.42
CA GLN A 33 2.59 -4.12 -17.27
C GLN A 33 3.59 -3.06 -17.69
N GLN A 34 3.38 -1.86 -17.19
CA GLN A 34 4.26 -0.73 -17.44
C GLN A 34 5.55 -1.04 -16.67
N THR A 35 6.55 -1.54 -17.36
CA THR A 35 7.89 -1.85 -16.83
C THR A 35 8.69 -0.57 -16.59
N THR A 36 8.06 0.47 -16.05
CA THR A 36 8.80 1.61 -15.53
C THR A 36 9.53 1.12 -14.30
N LYS A 37 10.86 1.10 -14.36
CA LYS A 37 11.72 0.83 -13.20
C LYS A 37 11.16 1.63 -12.02
N ALA A 38 10.82 0.95 -10.92
CA ALA A 38 10.30 1.57 -9.70
C ALA A 38 11.42 2.27 -8.92
N SER A 39 12.15 3.16 -9.59
CA SER A 39 13.19 4.00 -9.02
C SER A 39 12.77 5.45 -9.18
N VAL A 40 12.75 6.18 -8.07
CA VAL A 40 12.52 7.64 -8.08
C VAL A 40 13.67 8.36 -8.78
N GLY A 41 14.88 7.78 -8.79
CA GLY A 41 16.07 8.32 -9.45
C GLY A 41 16.34 7.73 -10.83
N THR A 42 16.93 8.56 -11.70
CA THR A 42 17.44 8.19 -13.04
C THR A 42 18.96 8.32 -13.06
N GLU A 43 19.65 7.76 -14.06
CA GLU A 43 21.11 7.98 -14.23
C GLU A 43 21.47 9.46 -14.32
N LYS A 44 20.54 10.30 -14.80
CA LYS A 44 20.70 11.75 -14.91
C LYS A 44 20.34 12.52 -13.63
N ASP A 45 19.59 11.90 -12.71
CA ASP A 45 19.23 12.48 -11.42
C ASP A 45 19.37 11.43 -10.31
N PRO A 46 20.61 11.17 -9.84
CA PRO A 46 20.86 10.26 -8.74
C PRO A 46 20.30 10.78 -7.40
N ASN A 47 20.08 12.08 -7.28
CA ASN A 47 19.62 12.74 -6.06
C ASN A 47 18.10 12.91 -6.01
N ALA A 48 17.35 12.38 -6.97
CA ALA A 48 15.90 12.56 -7.08
C ALA A 48 15.15 12.20 -5.79
N ARG A 49 15.62 11.18 -5.06
CA ARG A 49 15.03 10.78 -3.77
C ARG A 49 15.25 11.84 -2.69
N ALA A 50 16.47 12.34 -2.55
CA ALA A 50 16.79 13.40 -1.59
C ALA A 50 16.01 14.69 -1.92
N ASN A 51 15.91 15.03 -3.21
CA ASN A 51 15.12 16.17 -3.68
C ASN A 51 13.63 16.00 -3.39
N TYR A 52 13.09 14.79 -3.56
CA TYR A 52 11.71 14.46 -3.20
C TYR A 52 11.45 14.62 -1.70
N GLU A 53 12.36 14.12 -0.86
CA GLU A 53 12.26 14.25 0.60
C GLU A 53 12.37 15.71 1.04
N LEU A 54 13.29 16.48 0.46
CA LEU A 54 13.43 17.91 0.72
C LEU A 54 12.14 18.68 0.39
N LYS A 55 11.56 18.44 -0.78
CA LYS A 55 10.29 19.08 -1.21
C LYS A 55 9.13 18.80 -0.26
N ARG A 56 9.13 17.64 0.41
CA ARG A 56 8.11 17.28 1.40
C ARG A 56 8.24 18.04 2.72
N LEU A 57 9.45 18.51 3.06
CA LEU A 57 9.74 19.24 4.31
C LEU A 57 9.64 20.76 4.13
N GLN A 58 9.80 21.25 2.90
CA GLN A 58 9.70 22.66 2.58
C GLN A 58 8.27 23.17 2.65
N ASN A 59 8.10 24.41 3.10
CA ASN A 59 6.84 25.12 2.97
C ASN A 59 6.56 25.40 1.48
N PRO A 60 5.39 25.03 0.94
CA PRO A 60 5.10 25.17 -0.49
C PRO A 60 5.04 26.62 -0.98
N LYS A 61 4.83 27.59 -0.08
CA LYS A 61 4.83 29.03 -0.41
C LYS A 61 6.23 29.63 -0.42
N THR A 62 7.11 29.18 0.47
CA THR A 62 8.44 29.78 0.64
C THR A 62 9.58 28.95 0.05
N GLY A 63 9.34 27.67 -0.28
CA GLY A 63 10.36 26.74 -0.76
C GLY A 63 11.44 26.43 0.27
N LEU A 64 11.25 26.82 1.54
CA LEU A 64 12.23 26.65 2.61
C LEU A 64 11.65 25.79 3.73
N ILE A 65 12.51 25.03 4.39
CA ILE A 65 12.15 24.36 5.65
C ILE A 65 11.91 25.48 6.68
N PRO A 66 10.78 25.49 7.39
CA PRO A 66 10.49 26.54 8.37
C PRO A 66 11.60 26.64 9.43
N ILE A 67 11.94 27.87 9.82
CA ILE A 67 12.91 28.07 10.91
C ILE A 67 12.41 27.40 12.20
N ASP A 68 13.34 26.83 12.95
CA ASP A 68 13.08 26.06 14.18
C ASP A 68 12.05 24.94 14.00
N ILE A 69 12.02 24.26 12.85
CA ILE A 69 11.05 23.19 12.58
C ILE A 69 11.05 22.13 13.67
N ARG A 70 12.22 21.78 14.21
CA ARG A 70 12.36 20.81 15.30
C ARG A 70 11.59 21.21 16.56
N LYS A 71 11.61 22.50 16.93
CA LYS A 71 10.86 23.02 18.08
C LYS A 71 9.35 22.96 17.83
N LYS A 72 8.93 23.23 16.60
CA LYS A 72 7.52 23.16 16.18
C LYS A 72 7.01 21.72 16.17
N GLU A 73 7.81 20.77 15.69
CA GLU A 73 7.52 19.34 15.73
C GLU A 73 7.37 18.83 17.18
N LEU A 74 8.29 19.19 18.07
CA LEU A 74 8.21 18.84 19.49
C LEU A 74 6.96 19.39 20.15
N LYS A 75 6.62 20.66 19.87
CA LYS A 75 5.39 21.28 20.37
C LYS A 75 4.15 20.52 19.88
N PHE A 76 4.10 20.17 18.60
CA PHE A 76 3.00 19.39 18.01
C PHE A 76 2.90 17.99 18.62
N ALA A 77 4.01 17.27 18.76
CA ALA A 77 4.05 15.95 19.38
C ALA A 77 3.55 15.97 20.84
N ASN A 78 3.95 16.98 21.61
CA ASN A 78 3.47 17.18 22.98
C ASN A 78 1.95 17.46 23.02
N GLN A 79 1.42 18.20 22.05
CA GLN A 79 -0.02 18.43 21.92
C GLN A 79 -0.77 17.14 21.57
N LEU A 80 -0.24 16.28 20.70
CA LEU A 80 -0.85 14.97 20.40
C LEU A 80 -0.95 14.08 21.66
N ALA A 81 0.10 14.04 22.47
CA ALA A 81 0.11 13.28 23.72
C ALA A 81 -0.93 13.82 24.74
N ALA A 82 -1.11 15.14 24.80
CA ALA A 82 -2.15 15.76 25.62
C ALA A 82 -3.56 15.41 25.10
N LEU A 83 -3.78 15.48 23.79
CA LEU A 83 -5.06 15.15 23.15
C LEU A 83 -5.47 13.69 23.33
N GLN A 84 -4.51 12.75 23.33
CA GLN A 84 -4.78 11.34 23.64
C GLN A 84 -5.29 11.15 25.08
N LYS A 85 -4.78 11.95 26.04
CA LYS A 85 -5.24 11.90 27.44
C LYS A 85 -6.63 12.50 27.64
N THR A 86 -7.01 13.52 26.87
CA THR A 86 -8.31 14.20 26.99
C THR A 86 -9.42 13.58 26.14
N ARG A 87 -9.09 12.69 25.19
CA ARG A 87 -10.08 11.99 24.36
C ARG A 87 -11.00 11.06 25.15
N SER A 88 -10.69 10.75 26.40
CA SER A 88 -11.44 9.79 27.23
C SER A 88 -12.86 10.21 27.62
N THR A 89 -13.31 11.46 27.38
CA THR A 89 -14.58 11.90 28.01
C THR A 89 -15.68 12.48 27.12
N GLU A 90 -15.52 12.72 25.80
CA GLU A 90 -16.71 13.11 24.99
C GLU A 90 -16.53 13.02 23.45
N ILE A 91 -15.32 13.29 22.93
CA ILE A 91 -15.03 13.26 21.47
C ILE A 91 -14.59 11.86 20.98
N ALA A 92 -14.32 10.91 21.87
CA ALA A 92 -14.01 9.52 21.52
C ALA A 92 -15.19 8.73 20.92
N THR A 93 -16.39 9.31 20.85
CA THR A 93 -17.57 8.63 20.30
C THR A 93 -17.55 8.49 18.78
N HIS A 94 -16.79 9.33 18.05
CA HIS A 94 -16.71 9.28 16.58
C HIS A 94 -15.39 8.72 16.04
N TYR A 95 -14.36 8.66 16.88
CA TYR A 95 -13.12 7.95 16.61
C TYR A 95 -12.72 7.26 17.89
N ALA A 96 -13.28 6.06 18.11
CA ALA A 96 -12.73 5.14 19.09
C ALA A 96 -11.22 5.03 18.85
N PRO A 97 -10.40 4.81 19.90
CA PRO A 97 -9.06 4.28 19.68
C PRO A 97 -9.25 2.98 18.90
N GLU A 98 -9.08 3.06 17.59
CA GLU A 98 -9.21 1.91 16.71
C GLU A 98 -8.05 1.01 17.11
N ASP A 99 -8.36 -0.10 17.78
CA ASP A 99 -7.41 -1.15 18.10
C ASP A 99 -6.87 -1.63 16.76
N TRP A 100 -5.78 -1.00 16.33
CA TRP A 100 -5.17 -1.25 15.05
C TRP A 100 -4.59 -2.65 15.12
N ASN A 101 -5.39 -3.61 14.69
CA ASN A 101 -5.00 -4.99 14.56
C ASN A 101 -4.46 -5.19 13.15
N PHE A 102 -3.23 -5.67 13.08
CA PHE A 102 -2.65 -6.12 11.84
C PHE A 102 -3.59 -7.17 11.20
N ALA A 103 -4.13 -6.90 10.01
CA ALA A 103 -5.21 -7.64 9.40
C ALA A 103 -4.86 -9.07 8.90
N GLY A 104 -3.76 -9.66 9.38
CA GLY A 104 -3.27 -10.96 8.93
C GLY A 104 -2.34 -10.87 7.71
N PRO A 105 -1.71 -11.99 7.33
CA PRO A 105 -0.36 -12.01 6.78
C PRO A 105 -0.28 -11.37 5.41
N GLY A 106 0.16 -10.12 5.36
CA GLY A 106 0.58 -9.52 4.11
C GLY A 106 1.89 -10.17 3.74
N ASN A 107 1.86 -11.10 2.77
CA ASN A 107 3.03 -11.53 2.03
C ASN A 107 3.59 -10.32 1.27
N THR A 108 4.07 -9.30 1.99
CA THR A 108 4.97 -8.28 1.48
C THR A 108 6.33 -8.93 1.33
N GLY A 109 6.36 -10.05 0.61
CA GLY A 109 7.55 -10.55 -0.03
C GLY A 109 8.04 -9.41 -0.91
N GLY A 110 9.15 -8.84 -0.50
CA GLY A 110 9.79 -7.72 -1.15
C GLY A 110 11.29 -7.91 -1.09
N ARG A 111 12.03 -7.05 -1.78
CA ARG A 111 13.49 -7.07 -1.68
C ARG A 111 13.89 -6.58 -0.29
N THR A 112 14.56 -7.44 0.48
CA THR A 112 15.33 -7.01 1.65
C THR A 112 16.50 -6.16 1.16
N ARG A 113 16.56 -4.90 1.59
CA ARG A 113 17.66 -3.98 1.25
C ARG A 113 18.82 -4.12 2.21
N ALA A 114 18.53 -4.37 3.48
CA ALA A 114 19.51 -4.45 4.55
C ALA A 114 19.10 -5.50 5.59
N LEU A 115 20.10 -6.15 6.18
CA LEU A 115 19.99 -7.03 7.32
C LEU A 115 21.11 -6.65 8.29
N ALA A 116 20.79 -6.52 9.57
CA ALA A 116 21.76 -6.33 10.64
C ALA A 116 21.50 -7.35 11.75
N ILE A 117 22.59 -7.79 12.38
CA ILE A 117 22.57 -8.70 13.52
C ILE A 117 23.33 -8.00 14.65
N ASP A 118 22.78 -7.99 15.84
CA ASP A 118 23.47 -7.44 17.01
C ASP A 118 24.65 -8.33 17.40
N ILE A 119 25.84 -7.73 17.49
CA ILE A 119 27.09 -8.42 17.86
C ILE A 119 27.10 -8.92 19.31
N SER A 120 26.26 -8.34 20.16
CA SER A 120 26.14 -8.72 21.57
C SER A 120 25.04 -9.75 21.82
N ASN A 121 24.11 -9.92 20.88
CA ASN A 121 23.01 -10.86 20.98
C ASN A 121 22.50 -11.29 19.60
N GLU A 122 22.86 -12.51 19.19
CA GLU A 122 22.49 -13.08 17.88
C GLU A 122 20.98 -13.29 17.69
N GLN A 123 20.18 -13.19 18.76
CA GLN A 123 18.71 -13.28 18.67
C GLN A 123 18.06 -11.95 18.26
N ILE A 124 18.82 -10.85 18.22
CA ILE A 124 18.33 -9.54 17.76
C ILE A 124 18.76 -9.37 16.29
N LEU A 125 17.78 -9.48 15.41
CA LEU A 125 17.94 -9.28 13.97
C LEU A 125 17.07 -8.10 13.53
N LEU A 126 17.61 -7.23 12.70
CA LEU A 126 16.90 -6.12 12.09
C LEU A 126 16.87 -6.30 10.57
N ALA A 127 15.71 -6.23 9.96
CA ALA A 127 15.51 -6.37 8.52
C ALA A 127 14.87 -5.13 7.91
N GLY A 128 15.55 -4.53 6.92
CA GLY A 128 15.06 -3.36 6.18
C GLY A 128 14.46 -3.76 4.83
N GLY A 129 13.15 -3.59 4.65
CA GLY A 129 12.45 -3.77 3.37
C GLY A 129 12.42 -2.49 2.53
N VAL A 130 12.48 -2.62 1.19
CA VAL A 130 12.44 -1.45 0.27
C VAL A 130 11.12 -0.67 0.37
N SER A 131 10.00 -1.38 0.53
CA SER A 131 8.65 -0.79 0.64
C SER A 131 7.97 -1.10 1.98
N GLY A 132 8.55 -1.97 2.81
CA GLY A 132 7.98 -2.46 4.06
C GLY A 132 8.47 -1.76 5.33
N GLY A 133 9.52 -0.94 5.26
CA GLY A 133 10.10 -0.29 6.44
C GLY A 133 11.12 -1.17 7.17
N MET A 134 11.24 -0.99 8.48
CA MET A 134 12.17 -1.70 9.36
C MET A 134 11.40 -2.71 10.21
N TYR A 135 11.95 -3.92 10.34
CA TYR A 135 11.43 -5.01 11.17
C TYR A 135 12.52 -5.52 12.10
#